data_AF-K5VUN3-F1
#
_entry.id   AF-K5VUN3-F1
#
_cell.length_a   1.000
_cell.length_b   1.000
_cell.length_c   1.000
_cell.angle_alpha   90.00
_cell.angle_beta   90.00
_cell.angle_gamma   90.00
#
_symmetry.space_group_name_H-M   'P 1'
#
loop_
_entity.id
_entity.type
_entity.pdbx_description
1 polymer ?
#
loop_
_entity_poly.entity_id
_entity_poly.type
_entity_poly.pdbx_seq_one_letter_code
_entity_poly.pdbx_strand_id
1 'polypeptide(L)'
;MDDITTNDEETYADGEGIGAGEERPEGVEDDDFDEEVDEDQSLRRRPLPPWLWNSFNARVDESKPRNVQGLPPLYADKNTRHVTPSDLFNPQFFLWDPQALCKSIPCPQCKAPLQRHQHIPWPRRCVDLNSTFWIIGYRYRCSYCLNLRTQRRTVTYRSWDPQILAVLPSHIANEFSAYLSHQNAMSKSLFEWMRSCFQNGVGSKQFSDSLRVQHLLAYDKLHLQYLHYLVSLRQTLHAYLGRKYESFLPFDDVTPRGHHGFTPGSEWLRDMYDNFIEEHQHDFNQHMSMLTGEICAIDHSHKVTKHIARVNREQIFTVLLTVTNEKGEIRVCNFVATKSHSQYETALNRMRESLDKYGHNQPILFYTDNMADKQFLEKSFPSLRKDVIPVEKYSRLDPFIIPSNVQILIKDTVRDLQPTATIIF
;
A
#
# COMPACT_ATOMS: atom_id res chain seq x y z
N MET A 1 2.86 -83.86 -24.82
CA MET A 1 3.85 -84.81 -24.30
C MET A 1 4.68 -84.10 -23.26
N ASP A 2 4.28 -83.92 -22.00
CA ASP A 2 3.06 -83.97 -21.16
C ASP A 2 3.59 -83.35 -19.83
N ASP A 3 2.88 -82.80 -18.85
CA ASP A 3 1.46 -82.80 -18.50
C ASP A 3 1.21 -81.60 -17.56
N ILE A 4 -0.06 -81.32 -17.38
CA ILE A 4 -0.72 -80.23 -16.66
C ILE A 4 -0.73 -80.45 -15.14
N THR A 5 -0.64 -79.38 -14.34
CA THR A 5 -1.58 -79.15 -13.23
C THR A 5 -1.64 -77.66 -12.86
N THR A 6 -2.89 -77.22 -12.71
CA THR A 6 -3.43 -75.91 -12.36
C THR A 6 -3.30 -75.60 -10.86
N ASN A 7 -3.13 -74.32 -10.50
CA ASN A 7 -4.03 -73.68 -9.53
C ASN A 7 -3.92 -72.15 -9.57
N ASP A 8 -5.10 -71.53 -9.51
CA ASP A 8 -5.38 -70.10 -9.44
C ASP A 8 -4.90 -69.49 -8.10
N GLU A 9 -4.50 -68.21 -8.14
CA GLU A 9 -4.94 -67.18 -7.18
C GLU A 9 -4.39 -65.81 -7.58
N GLU A 10 -5.29 -64.93 -8.02
CA GLU A 10 -5.06 -63.49 -8.17
C GLU A 10 -4.82 -62.87 -6.79
N THR A 11 -3.72 -62.12 -6.63
CA THR A 11 -3.57 -61.19 -5.50
C THR A 11 -3.04 -59.85 -6.00
N TYR A 12 -3.93 -58.85 -5.92
CA TYR A 12 -3.64 -57.42 -6.03
C TYR A 12 -2.64 -57.02 -4.93
N ALA A 13 -1.54 -56.37 -5.31
CA ALA A 13 -0.61 -55.74 -4.38
C ALA A 13 -0.50 -54.24 -4.71
N ASP A 14 -1.29 -53.45 -3.98
CA ASP A 14 -1.13 -52.01 -3.86
C ASP A 14 0.18 -51.71 -3.13
N GLY A 15 1.08 -50.97 -3.78
CA GLY A 15 2.34 -50.54 -3.20
C GLY A 15 2.19 -49.27 -2.39
N GLU A 16 2.05 -49.40 -1.07
CA GLU A 16 2.24 -48.30 -0.13
C GLU A 16 3.73 -47.90 -0.06
N GLY A 17 4.05 -46.72 -0.59
CA GLY A 17 5.37 -46.10 -0.48
C GLY A 17 5.57 -45.47 0.89
N ILE A 18 6.40 -46.10 1.72
CA ILE A 18 6.90 -45.60 3.01
C ILE A 18 7.89 -44.46 2.75
N GLY A 19 7.48 -43.22 3.01
CA GLY A 19 8.34 -42.04 3.03
C GLY A 19 8.72 -41.67 4.46
N ALA A 20 9.95 -41.99 4.85
CA ALA A 20 10.57 -41.61 6.10
C ALA A 20 10.63 -40.08 6.27
N GLY A 21 10.55 -39.64 7.53
CA GLY A 21 10.27 -38.27 7.94
C GLY A 21 11.29 -37.20 7.51
N GLU A 22 10.75 -36.01 7.29
CA GLU A 22 11.52 -34.78 7.28
C GLU A 22 11.25 -34.03 8.59
N GLU A 23 12.35 -33.77 9.30
CA GLU A 23 12.47 -32.97 10.51
C GLU A 23 11.85 -31.58 10.31
N ARG A 24 11.04 -31.14 11.27
CA ARG A 24 10.54 -29.77 11.33
C ARG A 24 11.57 -28.88 12.04
N PRO A 25 11.77 -27.63 11.59
CA PRO A 25 12.58 -26.68 12.32
C PRO A 25 11.86 -26.25 13.60
N GLU A 26 12.54 -26.43 14.74
CA GLU A 26 12.17 -25.92 16.04
C GLU A 26 12.26 -24.38 16.09
N GLY A 27 11.40 -23.78 16.92
CA GLY A 27 11.67 -22.48 17.53
C GLY A 27 10.83 -21.30 17.02
N VAL A 28 9.63 -21.14 17.58
CA VAL A 28 9.22 -19.85 18.12
C VAL A 28 8.54 -20.12 19.46
N GLU A 29 9.26 -19.79 20.53
CA GLU A 29 8.76 -19.66 21.89
C GLU A 29 7.79 -18.48 21.92
N ASP A 30 6.58 -18.69 22.42
CA ASP A 30 5.81 -17.67 23.13
C ASP A 30 5.07 -18.40 24.26
N ASP A 31 5.48 -18.05 25.47
CA ASP A 31 5.04 -18.57 26.75
C ASP A 31 3.61 -18.11 27.12
N ASP A 32 2.99 -18.96 27.94
CA ASP A 32 1.91 -18.69 28.90
C ASP A 32 0.48 -18.44 28.40
N PHE A 33 -0.26 -19.53 28.18
CA PHE A 33 -1.59 -19.70 28.80
C PHE A 33 -1.86 -21.19 29.04
N ASP A 34 -1.82 -21.60 30.32
CA ASP A 34 -2.19 -22.92 30.81
C ASP A 34 -3.65 -23.24 30.49
N GLU A 35 -3.91 -24.19 29.58
CA GLU A 35 -5.13 -25.00 29.61
C GLU A 35 -4.79 -26.46 29.26
N GLU A 36 -5.34 -27.36 30.08
CA GLU A 36 -5.09 -28.79 30.15
C GLU A 36 -5.20 -29.51 28.79
N VAL A 37 -4.21 -30.37 28.51
CA VAL A 37 -4.12 -31.20 27.32
C VAL A 37 -5.05 -32.42 27.49
N ASP A 38 -6.15 -32.45 26.75
CA ASP A 38 -6.83 -33.70 26.41
C ASP A 38 -6.09 -34.34 25.22
N GLU A 39 -5.35 -35.41 25.51
CA GLU A 39 -4.68 -36.25 24.51
C GLU A 39 -5.72 -36.98 23.64
N ASP A 40 -5.44 -37.02 22.33
CA ASP A 40 -6.11 -37.81 21.26
C ASP A 40 -7.08 -37.09 20.30
N GLN A 41 -6.64 -35.95 19.76
CA GLN A 41 -7.09 -35.52 18.43
C GLN A 41 -5.94 -35.58 17.43
N SER A 42 -5.88 -36.67 16.66
CA SER A 42 -5.24 -36.66 15.34
C SER A 42 -5.56 -35.33 14.64
N LEU A 43 -4.54 -34.61 14.17
CA LEU A 43 -4.67 -33.34 13.44
C LEU A 43 -5.56 -33.54 12.21
N ARG A 44 -6.89 -33.50 12.39
CA ARG A 44 -7.86 -33.60 11.30
C ARG A 44 -7.68 -32.34 10.45
N ARG A 45 -7.07 -32.51 9.28
CA ARG A 45 -6.95 -31.43 8.29
C ARG A 45 -8.34 -30.84 8.09
N ARG A 46 -8.47 -29.53 8.36
CA ARG A 46 -9.72 -28.81 8.12
C ARG A 46 -10.15 -29.05 6.66
N PRO A 47 -11.40 -29.44 6.39
CA PRO A 47 -11.84 -29.72 5.04
C PRO A 47 -11.71 -28.44 4.19
N LEU A 48 -11.15 -28.60 2.99
CA LEU A 48 -10.99 -27.48 2.06
C LEU A 48 -12.38 -26.94 1.65
N PRO A 49 -12.52 -25.61 1.44
CA PRO A 49 -13.76 -25.05 0.95
C PRO A 49 -14.23 -25.72 -0.35
N PRO A 50 -15.54 -26.00 -0.52
CA PRO A 50 -16.05 -26.73 -1.69
C PRO A 50 -15.67 -26.10 -3.04
N TRP A 51 -15.62 -24.76 -3.14
CA TRP A 51 -15.21 -24.09 -4.38
C TRP A 51 -13.75 -24.39 -4.78
N LEU A 52 -12.87 -24.51 -3.79
CA LEU A 52 -11.45 -24.84 -3.98
C LEU A 52 -11.30 -26.33 -4.28
N TRP A 53 -12.02 -27.19 -3.55
CA TRP A 53 -12.02 -28.63 -3.78
C TRP A 53 -12.54 -29.00 -5.17
N ASN A 54 -13.62 -28.36 -5.61
CA ASN A 54 -14.20 -28.58 -6.94
C ASN A 54 -13.25 -28.10 -8.03
N SER A 55 -12.61 -26.93 -7.85
CA SER A 55 -11.60 -26.43 -8.78
C SER A 55 -10.38 -27.34 -8.84
N PHE A 56 -9.92 -27.84 -7.69
CA PHE A 56 -8.83 -28.81 -7.59
C PHE A 56 -9.17 -30.11 -8.32
N ASN A 57 -10.33 -30.71 -8.04
CA ASN A 57 -10.76 -31.93 -8.72
C ASN A 57 -10.93 -31.74 -10.22
N ALA A 58 -11.46 -30.59 -10.66
CA ALA A 58 -11.53 -30.25 -12.08
C ALA A 58 -10.13 -30.21 -12.74
N ARG A 59 -9.13 -29.65 -12.06
CA ARG A 59 -7.74 -29.65 -12.54
C ARG A 59 -7.09 -31.04 -12.49
N VAL A 60 -7.41 -31.85 -11.48
CA VAL A 60 -6.98 -33.25 -11.39
C VAL A 60 -7.56 -34.04 -12.55
N ASP A 61 -8.84 -33.85 -12.86
CA ASP A 61 -9.50 -34.50 -13.99
C ASP A 61 -8.90 -34.05 -15.33
N GLU A 62 -8.62 -32.76 -15.50
CA GLU A 62 -7.90 -32.20 -16.66
C GLU A 62 -6.48 -32.80 -16.82
N SER A 63 -5.87 -33.24 -15.72
CA SER A 63 -4.54 -33.85 -15.71
C SER A 63 -4.53 -35.35 -16.03
N LYS A 64 -5.68 -36.04 -16.02
CA LYS A 64 -5.76 -37.50 -16.21
C LYS A 64 -5.47 -37.98 -17.63
N PRO A 65 -5.89 -37.31 -18.72
CA PRO A 65 -5.55 -37.75 -20.06
C PRO A 65 -4.03 -37.75 -20.23
N ARG A 66 -3.49 -38.57 -21.13
CA ARG A 66 -2.09 -38.50 -21.56
C ARG A 66 -2.05 -38.31 -23.07
N ASN A 67 -1.20 -37.41 -23.54
CA ASN A 67 -0.97 -37.22 -24.97
C ASN A 67 -0.07 -38.34 -25.53
N VAL A 68 0.23 -38.28 -26.83
CA VAL A 68 1.06 -39.28 -27.54
C VAL A 68 2.49 -39.39 -26.96
N GLN A 69 2.96 -38.37 -26.22
CA GLN A 69 4.24 -38.40 -25.50
C GLN A 69 4.12 -38.84 -24.02
N GLY A 70 2.96 -39.32 -23.58
CA GLY A 70 2.75 -39.75 -22.20
C GLY A 70 2.66 -38.60 -21.19
N LEU A 71 2.48 -37.36 -21.65
CA LEU A 71 2.35 -36.18 -20.79
C LEU A 71 0.87 -35.80 -20.60
N PRO A 72 0.46 -35.41 -19.38
CA PRO A 72 -0.82 -34.74 -19.16
C PRO A 72 -1.02 -33.55 -20.11
N PRO A 73 -2.25 -33.25 -20.54
CA PRO A 73 -2.58 -32.04 -21.31
C PRO A 73 -2.02 -30.76 -20.70
N LEU A 74 -2.00 -30.68 -19.36
CA LEU A 74 -1.41 -29.58 -18.59
C LEU A 74 0.08 -29.32 -18.89
N TYR A 75 0.80 -30.33 -19.39
CA TYR A 75 2.21 -30.23 -19.79
C TYR A 75 2.40 -30.28 -21.32
N ALA A 76 1.33 -30.43 -22.10
CA ALA A 76 1.41 -30.66 -23.54
C ALA A 76 1.95 -29.44 -24.34
N ASP A 77 1.82 -28.23 -23.79
CA ASP A 77 2.38 -27.01 -24.43
C ASP A 77 3.89 -26.85 -24.23
N LYS A 78 4.53 -27.63 -23.34
CA LYS A 78 5.99 -27.63 -23.18
C LYS A 78 6.61 -28.65 -24.12
N ASN A 79 6.63 -28.28 -25.40
CA ASN A 79 7.32 -29.01 -26.45
C ASN A 79 8.76 -29.33 -25.99
N THR A 80 9.12 -30.61 -25.97
CA THR A 80 10.42 -31.17 -25.53
C THR A 80 11.56 -30.89 -26.52
N ARG A 81 11.62 -29.67 -27.05
CA ARG A 81 12.63 -29.21 -28.00
C ARG A 81 13.48 -28.13 -27.36
N HIS A 82 14.75 -28.10 -27.78
CA HIS A 82 15.81 -27.14 -27.43
C HIS A 82 15.31 -25.86 -26.74
N VAL A 83 15.41 -25.79 -25.41
CA VAL A 83 14.98 -24.62 -24.63
C VAL A 83 15.98 -23.50 -24.85
N THR A 84 15.51 -22.37 -25.36
CA THR A 84 16.25 -21.12 -25.44
C THR A 84 15.96 -20.25 -24.22
N PRO A 85 16.83 -19.29 -23.85
CA PRO A 85 16.55 -18.35 -22.77
C PRO A 85 15.19 -17.64 -22.90
N SER A 86 14.81 -17.26 -24.13
CA SER A 86 13.53 -16.57 -24.39
C SER A 86 12.30 -17.43 -24.09
N ASP A 87 12.40 -18.76 -24.19
CA ASP A 87 11.31 -19.68 -23.83
C ASP A 87 10.99 -19.65 -22.32
N LEU A 88 11.94 -19.19 -21.49
CA LEU A 88 11.79 -19.10 -20.04
C LEU A 88 11.14 -17.80 -19.57
N PHE A 89 11.12 -16.75 -20.40
CA PHE A 89 10.62 -15.43 -20.00
C PHE A 89 9.09 -15.35 -19.86
N ASN A 90 8.35 -16.34 -20.37
CA ASN A 90 6.89 -16.53 -20.28
C ASN A 90 6.08 -15.27 -19.89
N PRO A 91 5.88 -14.33 -20.83
CA PRO A 91 5.22 -13.06 -20.53
C PRO A 91 3.76 -13.28 -20.10
N GLN A 92 3.39 -12.71 -18.97
CA GLN A 92 2.02 -12.76 -18.48
C GLN A 92 1.18 -11.64 -19.10
N PHE A 93 -0.03 -11.98 -19.53
CA PHE A 93 -0.99 -11.03 -20.10
C PHE A 93 -2.27 -10.97 -19.27
N PHE A 94 -2.73 -9.75 -18.99
CA PHE A 94 -4.02 -9.46 -18.39
C PHE A 94 -4.94 -8.82 -19.44
N LEU A 95 -6.00 -9.51 -19.83
CA LEU A 95 -6.98 -9.00 -20.79
C LEU A 95 -8.06 -8.20 -20.07
N TRP A 96 -8.16 -6.91 -20.37
CA TRP A 96 -9.17 -6.01 -19.82
C TRP A 96 -10.19 -5.54 -20.86
N ASP A 97 -11.34 -6.23 -20.88
CA ASP A 97 -12.51 -5.93 -21.72
C ASP A 97 -13.80 -5.86 -20.89
N PRO A 98 -14.08 -4.73 -20.22
CA PRO A 98 -15.26 -4.59 -19.39
C PRO A 98 -16.57 -4.79 -20.15
N GLN A 99 -16.61 -4.58 -21.47
CA GLN A 99 -17.82 -4.83 -22.27
C GLN A 99 -18.16 -6.32 -22.37
N ALA A 100 -17.19 -7.22 -22.22
CA ALA A 100 -17.46 -8.65 -22.12
C ALA A 100 -18.09 -9.04 -20.76
N LEU A 101 -17.90 -8.20 -19.74
CA LEU A 101 -18.32 -8.46 -18.36
C LEU A 101 -19.61 -7.72 -17.98
N CYS A 102 -20.06 -6.73 -18.76
CA CYS A 102 -21.29 -5.98 -18.52
C CYS A 102 -22.14 -5.84 -19.78
N LYS A 103 -23.47 -5.69 -19.62
CA LYS A 103 -24.41 -5.57 -20.75
C LYS A 103 -24.09 -4.41 -21.70
N SER A 104 -23.69 -3.27 -21.14
CA SER A 104 -23.32 -2.08 -21.90
C SER A 104 -22.52 -1.11 -21.04
N ILE A 105 -21.50 -0.48 -21.63
CA ILE A 105 -20.76 0.60 -20.98
C ILE A 105 -21.39 1.94 -21.40
N PRO A 106 -21.94 2.74 -20.48
CA PRO A 106 -22.50 4.03 -20.82
C PRO A 106 -21.37 5.03 -21.14
N CYS A 107 -21.60 5.91 -22.12
CA CYS A 107 -20.67 6.99 -22.43
C CYS A 107 -20.58 7.96 -21.23
N PRO A 108 -19.38 8.31 -20.74
CA PRO A 108 -19.24 9.24 -19.62
C PRO A 108 -19.96 10.58 -19.83
N GLN A 109 -19.98 11.06 -21.09
CA GLN A 109 -20.55 12.36 -21.48
C GLN A 109 -22.05 12.33 -21.78
N CYS A 110 -22.53 11.43 -22.65
CA CYS A 110 -23.93 11.41 -23.11
C CYS A 110 -24.75 10.22 -22.59
N LYS A 111 -24.15 9.34 -21.81
CA LYS A 111 -24.73 8.10 -21.26
C LYS A 111 -25.20 7.05 -22.28
N ALA A 112 -25.16 7.34 -23.58
CA ALA A 112 -25.45 6.37 -24.63
C ALA A 112 -24.47 5.19 -24.60
N PRO A 113 -24.88 3.97 -25.00
CA PRO A 113 -24.02 2.80 -24.96
C PRO A 113 -22.83 2.96 -25.90
N LEU A 114 -21.64 2.68 -25.39
CA LEU A 114 -20.41 2.65 -26.16
C LEU A 114 -20.29 1.35 -26.95
N GLN A 115 -19.62 1.42 -28.10
CA GLN A 115 -19.36 0.27 -28.96
C GLN A 115 -17.87 -0.06 -28.97
N ARG A 116 -17.54 -1.35 -28.87
CA ARG A 116 -16.17 -1.86 -29.09
C ARG A 116 -15.71 -1.45 -30.49
N HIS A 117 -14.60 -0.72 -30.56
CA HIS A 117 -14.09 -0.22 -31.83
C HIS A 117 -12.86 -1.01 -32.30
N GLN A 118 -11.84 -1.11 -31.45
CA GLN A 118 -10.60 -1.83 -31.77
C GLN A 118 -9.85 -2.20 -30.49
N HIS A 119 -8.93 -3.17 -30.57
CA HIS A 119 -7.95 -3.37 -29.51
C HIS A 119 -6.95 -2.19 -29.48
N ILE A 120 -6.34 -1.99 -28.31
CA ILE A 120 -5.23 -1.04 -28.18
C ILE A 120 -3.99 -1.73 -28.76
N PRO A 121 -3.29 -1.10 -29.72
CA PRO A 121 -2.26 -1.78 -30.53
C PRO A 121 -1.02 -2.19 -29.73
N TRP A 122 -0.79 -1.58 -28.57
CA TRP A 122 0.37 -1.85 -27.73
C TRP A 122 -0.10 -2.25 -26.34
N PRO A 123 0.33 -3.40 -25.82
CA PRO A 123 0.03 -3.77 -24.45
C PRO A 123 0.70 -2.79 -23.49
N ARG A 124 0.06 -2.54 -22.37
CA ARG A 124 0.59 -1.65 -21.33
C ARG A 124 1.35 -2.47 -20.30
N ARG A 125 2.63 -2.18 -20.10
CA ARG A 125 3.44 -2.82 -19.07
C ARG A 125 2.92 -2.46 -17.68
N CYS A 126 2.78 -3.47 -16.83
CA CYS A 126 2.41 -3.37 -15.43
C CYS A 126 3.50 -4.00 -14.58
N VAL A 127 4.01 -3.25 -13.61
CA VAL A 127 5.00 -3.73 -12.65
C VAL A 127 4.29 -4.44 -11.51
N ASP A 128 4.79 -5.60 -11.12
CA ASP A 128 4.35 -6.36 -9.95
C ASP A 128 5.53 -6.65 -9.01
N LEU A 129 5.31 -7.39 -7.93
CA LEU A 129 6.28 -7.64 -6.84
C LEU A 129 7.64 -8.18 -7.30
N ASN A 130 7.66 -9.10 -8.25
CA ASN A 130 8.90 -9.77 -8.69
C ASN A 130 9.01 -9.91 -10.23
N SER A 131 8.05 -9.36 -10.96
CA SER A 131 7.95 -9.51 -12.41
C SER A 131 7.17 -8.35 -13.02
N THR A 132 6.99 -8.40 -14.34
CA THR A 132 6.10 -7.50 -15.07
C THR A 132 5.10 -8.31 -15.88
N PHE A 133 3.88 -7.80 -16.00
CA PHE A 133 2.85 -8.35 -16.88
C PHE A 133 2.31 -7.26 -17.81
N TRP A 134 1.53 -7.69 -18.79
CA TRP A 134 1.12 -6.86 -19.91
C TRP A 134 -0.40 -6.76 -19.98
N ILE A 135 -0.93 -5.54 -19.91
CA ILE A 135 -2.37 -5.29 -19.99
C ILE A 135 -2.76 -5.11 -21.45
N ILE A 136 -3.68 -5.95 -21.92
CA ILE A 136 -4.33 -5.82 -23.22
C ILE A 136 -5.69 -5.16 -22.99
N GLY A 137 -6.01 -4.12 -23.75
CA GLY A 137 -7.28 -3.40 -23.59
C GLY A 137 -7.91 -3.01 -24.92
N TYR A 138 -9.09 -2.41 -24.82
CA TYR A 138 -9.91 -2.04 -25.96
C TYR A 138 -10.17 -0.54 -26.00
N ARG A 139 -10.45 -0.03 -27.20
CA ARG A 139 -11.02 1.29 -27.42
C ARG A 139 -12.51 1.17 -27.63
N TYR A 140 -13.26 1.99 -26.91
CA TYR A 140 -14.70 2.12 -27.03
C TYR A 140 -15.05 3.44 -27.70
N ARG A 141 -15.94 3.42 -28.69
CA ARG A 141 -16.38 4.60 -29.43
C ARG A 141 -17.79 5.00 -29.03
N CYS A 142 -18.01 6.30 -28.87
CA CYS A 142 -19.34 6.85 -28.76
C CYS A 142 -19.84 7.27 -30.15
N SER A 143 -21.04 6.80 -30.53
CA SER A 143 -21.67 7.12 -31.82
C SER A 143 -22.46 8.43 -31.81
N TYR A 144 -22.58 9.09 -30.65
CA TYR A 144 -23.39 10.29 -30.45
C TYR A 144 -22.57 11.54 -30.15
N CYS A 145 -21.49 11.42 -29.38
CA CYS A 145 -20.66 12.57 -29.01
C CYS A 145 -19.83 13.10 -30.18
N LEU A 146 -19.80 14.42 -30.33
CA LEU A 146 -18.88 15.13 -31.22
C LEU A 146 -17.57 15.39 -30.49
N ASN A 147 -16.46 15.12 -31.16
CA ASN A 147 -15.15 15.49 -30.66
C ASN A 147 -14.96 16.99 -30.88
N LEU A 148 -14.73 17.74 -29.79
CA LEU A 148 -14.64 19.21 -29.82
C LEU A 148 -13.54 19.73 -30.76
N ARG A 149 -12.46 18.97 -30.96
CA ARG A 149 -11.35 19.37 -31.83
C ARG A 149 -11.62 19.14 -33.31
N THR A 150 -12.27 18.03 -33.65
CA THR A 150 -12.46 17.61 -35.05
C THR A 150 -13.86 17.88 -35.57
N GLN A 151 -14.81 18.24 -34.70
CA GLN A 151 -16.25 18.40 -34.99
C GLN A 151 -16.86 17.16 -35.66
N ARG A 152 -16.24 15.99 -35.47
CA ARG A 152 -16.69 14.69 -35.99
C ARG A 152 -16.99 13.75 -34.85
N ARG A 153 -17.82 12.73 -35.10
CA ARG A 153 -18.17 11.68 -34.13
C ARG A 153 -17.03 10.67 -33.93
N THR A 154 -15.90 11.16 -33.41
CA THR A 154 -14.66 10.41 -33.22
C THR A 154 -14.25 10.35 -31.75
N VAL A 155 -15.20 10.51 -30.83
CA VAL A 155 -14.93 10.38 -29.39
C VAL A 155 -14.72 8.90 -29.06
N THR A 156 -13.56 8.59 -28.52
CA THR A 156 -13.19 7.25 -28.09
C THR A 156 -12.56 7.27 -26.71
N TYR A 157 -12.82 6.23 -25.93
CA TYR A 157 -12.29 6.01 -24.60
C TYR A 157 -11.47 4.72 -24.58
N ARG A 158 -10.45 4.65 -23.73
CA ARG A 158 -9.73 3.39 -23.47
C ARG A 158 -10.50 2.59 -22.42
N SER A 159 -10.37 1.26 -22.42
CA SER A 159 -11.08 0.40 -21.47
C SER A 159 -10.71 0.66 -20.01
N TRP A 160 -9.55 1.24 -19.77
CA TRP A 160 -9.02 1.62 -18.46
C TRP A 160 -8.98 3.14 -18.23
N ASP A 161 -9.69 3.90 -19.06
CA ASP A 161 -9.86 5.34 -18.84
C ASP A 161 -10.58 5.56 -17.49
N PRO A 162 -10.11 6.47 -16.60
CA PRO A 162 -10.77 6.73 -15.32
C PRO A 162 -12.26 7.04 -15.46
N GLN A 163 -12.66 7.73 -16.52
CA GLN A 163 -14.07 8.03 -16.78
C GLN A 163 -14.89 6.79 -17.12
N ILE A 164 -14.26 5.79 -17.74
CA ILE A 164 -14.88 4.49 -18.01
C ILE A 164 -14.97 3.69 -16.72
N LEU A 165 -13.88 3.58 -15.97
CA LEU A 165 -13.86 2.86 -14.70
C LEU A 165 -14.90 3.42 -13.72
N ALA A 166 -15.08 4.74 -13.66
CA ALA A 166 -16.06 5.41 -12.81
C ALA A 166 -17.53 5.13 -13.16
N VAL A 167 -17.84 4.73 -14.40
CA VAL A 167 -19.21 4.40 -14.83
C VAL A 167 -19.49 2.90 -14.85
N LEU A 168 -18.46 2.07 -14.66
CA LEU A 168 -18.65 0.63 -14.53
C LEU A 168 -19.30 0.29 -13.18
N PRO A 169 -20.04 -0.82 -13.09
CA PRO A 169 -20.45 -1.37 -11.81
C PRO A 169 -19.25 -1.58 -10.90
N SER A 170 -19.35 -1.20 -9.62
CA SER A 170 -18.20 -1.20 -8.69
C SER A 170 -17.50 -2.55 -8.60
N HIS A 171 -18.24 -3.66 -8.61
CA HIS A 171 -17.65 -5.00 -8.58
C HIS A 171 -16.78 -5.27 -9.82
N ILE A 172 -17.18 -4.81 -11.01
CA ILE A 172 -16.39 -4.96 -12.24
C ILE A 172 -15.19 -4.02 -12.22
N ALA A 173 -15.39 -2.75 -11.83
CA ALA A 173 -14.29 -1.79 -11.72
C ALA A 173 -13.19 -2.28 -10.75
N ASN A 174 -13.58 -2.99 -9.69
CA ASN A 174 -12.65 -3.56 -8.71
C ASN A 174 -11.79 -4.70 -9.28
N GLU A 175 -12.29 -5.47 -10.26
CA GLU A 175 -11.52 -6.50 -10.97
C GLU A 175 -10.36 -5.94 -11.80
N PHE A 176 -10.37 -4.64 -12.12
CA PHE A 176 -9.22 -4.04 -12.78
C PHE A 176 -8.01 -4.03 -11.84
N SER A 177 -6.97 -4.80 -12.17
CA SER A 177 -5.90 -5.17 -11.23
C SER A 177 -4.75 -4.17 -11.11
N ALA A 178 -4.86 -2.97 -11.67
CA ALA A 178 -3.73 -2.05 -11.77
C ALA A 178 -4.07 -0.57 -11.52
N TYR A 179 -3.10 0.16 -10.96
CA TYR A 179 -3.04 1.62 -10.96
C TYR A 179 -2.23 2.09 -12.18
N LEU A 180 -2.69 3.15 -12.84
CA LEU A 180 -2.13 3.59 -14.11
C LEU A 180 -1.36 4.90 -13.99
N SER A 181 -0.16 4.93 -14.55
CA SER A 181 0.56 6.16 -14.87
C SER A 181 0.41 6.51 -16.36
N HIS A 182 1.03 7.61 -16.80
CA HIS A 182 1.03 8.03 -18.20
C HIS A 182 1.55 6.92 -19.14
N GLN A 183 2.69 6.29 -18.80
CA GLN A 183 3.38 5.34 -19.66
C GLN A 183 3.28 3.87 -19.20
N ASN A 184 3.29 3.61 -17.88
CA ASN A 184 3.28 2.25 -17.30
C ASN A 184 2.13 2.08 -16.30
N ALA A 185 2.02 0.90 -15.72
CA ALA A 185 1.08 0.56 -14.67
C ALA A 185 1.79 -0.11 -13.48
N MET A 186 1.14 -0.11 -12.32
CA MET A 186 1.51 -0.84 -11.12
C MET A 186 0.37 -1.77 -10.74
N SER A 187 0.65 -3.02 -10.35
CA SER A 187 -0.38 -3.90 -9.81
C SER A 187 -0.95 -3.33 -8.51
N LYS A 188 -2.23 -3.62 -8.23
CA LYS A 188 -2.85 -3.23 -6.95
C LYS A 188 -2.13 -3.86 -5.76
N SER A 189 -1.70 -5.12 -5.88
CA SER A 189 -0.91 -5.84 -4.87
C SER A 189 0.41 -5.15 -4.56
N LEU A 190 1.18 -4.76 -5.59
CA LEU A 190 2.44 -4.03 -5.40
C LEU A 190 2.18 -2.66 -4.76
N PHE A 191 1.13 -1.97 -5.17
CA PHE A 191 0.77 -0.66 -4.60
C PHE A 191 0.36 -0.76 -3.13
N GLU A 192 -0.44 -1.75 -2.76
CA GLU A 192 -0.86 -1.99 -1.39
C GLU A 192 0.34 -2.30 -0.49
N TRP A 193 1.28 -3.13 -0.97
CA TRP A 193 2.53 -3.39 -0.28
C TRP A 193 3.37 -2.11 -0.13
N MET A 194 3.49 -1.31 -1.20
CA MET A 194 4.18 -0.02 -1.18
C MET A 194 3.59 0.92 -0.13
N ARG A 195 2.26 1.04 -0.08
CA ARG A 195 1.56 1.88 0.91
C ARG A 195 1.88 1.43 2.33
N SER A 196 1.81 0.13 2.61
CA SER A 196 2.16 -0.42 3.92
C SER A 196 3.62 -0.12 4.29
N CYS A 197 4.56 -0.26 3.36
CA CYS A 197 5.96 0.08 3.59
C CYS A 197 6.15 1.58 3.89
N PHE A 198 5.52 2.47 3.13
CA PHE A 198 5.66 3.92 3.31
C PHE A 198 5.07 4.38 4.64
N GLN A 199 3.93 3.83 5.03
CA GLN A 199 3.30 4.11 6.33
C GLN A 199 4.19 3.67 7.51
N ASN A 200 5.01 2.63 7.32
CA ASN A 200 5.96 2.14 8.30
C ASN A 200 7.37 2.75 8.16
N GLY A 201 7.51 3.88 7.45
CA GLY A 201 8.74 4.67 7.39
C GLY A 201 9.76 4.23 6.35
N VAL A 202 9.44 3.28 5.47
CA VAL A 202 10.31 2.92 4.33
C VAL A 202 10.22 4.00 3.26
N GLY A 203 11.34 4.63 2.94
CA GLY A 203 11.38 5.63 1.87
C GLY A 203 11.25 5.03 0.47
N SER A 204 10.78 5.81 -0.50
CA SER A 204 10.59 5.35 -1.89
C SER A 204 11.86 4.82 -2.56
N LYS A 205 13.04 5.33 -2.19
CA LYS A 205 14.33 4.81 -2.66
C LYS A 205 14.63 3.41 -2.14
N GLN A 206 14.45 3.20 -0.84
CA GLN A 206 14.66 1.88 -0.21
C GLN A 206 13.68 0.86 -0.81
N PHE A 207 12.42 1.25 -0.99
CA PHE A 207 11.43 0.39 -1.63
C PHE A 207 11.78 0.05 -3.09
N SER A 208 12.22 1.04 -3.88
CA SER A 208 12.69 0.84 -5.26
C SER A 208 13.86 -0.15 -5.33
N ASP A 209 14.82 -0.04 -4.41
CA ASP A 209 15.96 -0.94 -4.33
C ASP A 209 15.53 -2.36 -3.97
N SER A 210 14.66 -2.52 -2.97
CA SER A 210 14.09 -3.82 -2.60
C SER A 210 13.32 -4.45 -3.76
N LEU A 211 12.51 -3.68 -4.47
CA LEU A 211 11.76 -4.14 -5.63
C LEU A 211 12.70 -4.60 -6.75
N ARG A 212 13.78 -3.84 -7.00
CA ARG A 212 14.81 -4.24 -7.97
C ARG A 212 15.47 -5.55 -7.58
N VAL A 213 15.81 -5.75 -6.31
CA VAL A 213 16.37 -7.02 -5.83
C VAL A 213 15.41 -8.18 -6.07
N GLN A 214 14.10 -8.01 -5.83
CA GLN A 214 13.11 -9.06 -6.09
C GLN A 214 13.01 -9.43 -7.57
N HIS A 215 13.04 -8.44 -8.46
CA HIS A 215 13.02 -8.68 -9.91
C HIS A 215 14.30 -9.36 -10.39
N LEU A 216 15.47 -8.95 -9.89
CA LEU A 216 16.75 -9.59 -10.20
C LEU A 216 16.79 -11.02 -9.68
N LEU A 217 16.29 -11.29 -8.46
CA LEU A 217 16.21 -12.63 -7.91
C LEU A 217 15.32 -13.55 -8.75
N ALA A 218 14.17 -13.05 -9.22
CA ALA A 218 13.30 -13.80 -10.13
C ALA A 218 14.00 -14.10 -11.46
N TYR A 219 14.75 -13.13 -11.99
CA TYR A 219 15.55 -13.30 -13.19
C TYR A 219 16.67 -14.34 -13.03
N ASP A 220 17.41 -14.28 -11.92
CA ASP A 220 18.49 -15.20 -11.61
C ASP A 220 17.97 -16.63 -11.43
N LYS A 221 16.75 -16.81 -10.90
CA LYS A 221 16.09 -18.12 -10.85
C LYS A 221 15.82 -18.69 -12.23
N LEU A 222 15.42 -17.87 -13.20
CA LEU A 222 15.26 -18.30 -14.60
C LEU A 222 16.62 -18.67 -15.22
N HIS A 223 17.66 -17.90 -14.91
CA HIS A 223 19.02 -18.21 -15.37
C HIS A 223 19.51 -19.54 -14.79
N LEU A 224 19.34 -19.76 -13.49
CA LEU A 224 19.68 -21.04 -12.84
C LEU A 224 18.91 -22.21 -13.45
N GLN A 225 17.61 -22.03 -13.74
CA GLN A 225 16.82 -23.04 -14.43
C GLN A 225 17.38 -23.38 -15.81
N TYR A 226 17.81 -22.37 -16.58
CA TYR A 226 18.47 -22.57 -17.86
C TYR A 226 19.80 -23.32 -17.70
N LEU A 227 20.62 -22.96 -16.71
CA LEU A 227 21.88 -23.66 -16.44
C LEU A 227 21.67 -25.12 -16.04
N HIS A 228 20.66 -25.42 -15.21
CA HIS A 228 20.29 -26.80 -14.88
C HIS A 228 19.86 -27.60 -16.11
N TYR A 229 19.11 -26.97 -17.03
CA TYR A 229 18.78 -27.57 -18.32
C TYR A 229 20.03 -27.87 -19.16
N LEU A 230 20.99 -26.94 -19.22
CA LEU A 230 22.24 -27.17 -19.96
C LEU A 230 23.09 -28.31 -19.33
N VAL A 231 23.09 -28.42 -18.00
CA VAL A 231 23.78 -29.50 -17.28
C VAL A 231 23.13 -30.86 -17.59
N SER A 232 21.81 -30.96 -17.58
CA SER A 232 21.12 -32.22 -17.92
C SER A 232 21.38 -32.64 -19.36
N LEU A 233 21.47 -31.68 -20.29
CA LEU A 233 21.87 -31.97 -21.67
C LEU A 233 23.31 -32.46 -21.78
N ARG A 234 24.25 -31.90 -21.00
CA ARG A 234 25.65 -32.37 -20.98
C ARG A 234 25.81 -33.81 -20.49
N GLN A 235 24.91 -34.28 -19.63
CA GLN A 235 24.90 -35.68 -19.16
C GLN A 235 24.37 -36.66 -20.23
N THR A 236 23.89 -36.15 -21.38
CA THR A 236 23.44 -36.95 -22.52
C THR A 236 24.41 -36.85 -23.71
N LEU A 237 24.16 -37.61 -24.79
CA LEU A 237 24.95 -37.62 -26.04
C LEU A 237 25.20 -36.22 -26.67
N HIS A 238 24.49 -35.18 -26.24
CA HIS A 238 24.68 -33.80 -26.69
C HIS A 238 26.08 -33.21 -26.39
N ALA A 239 26.77 -33.67 -25.35
CA ALA A 239 28.13 -33.22 -25.05
C ALA A 239 29.13 -33.56 -26.18
N TYR A 240 28.92 -34.68 -26.88
CA TYR A 240 29.78 -35.14 -27.98
C TYR A 240 29.55 -34.40 -29.30
N LEU A 241 28.41 -33.69 -29.46
CA LEU A 241 28.02 -33.03 -30.71
C LEU A 241 28.54 -31.59 -30.87
N GLY A 242 29.35 -31.08 -29.93
CA GLY A 242 29.97 -29.75 -30.05
C GLY A 242 28.98 -28.58 -30.15
N ARG A 243 27.73 -28.75 -29.67
CA ARG A 243 26.68 -27.72 -29.78
C ARG A 243 27.03 -26.49 -28.96
N LYS A 244 26.93 -25.32 -29.59
CA LYS A 244 26.99 -24.02 -28.91
C LYS A 244 25.59 -23.66 -28.40
N TYR A 245 25.50 -23.34 -27.11
CA TYR A 245 24.26 -22.90 -26.48
C TYR A 245 24.17 -21.38 -26.51
N GLU A 246 22.94 -20.86 -26.47
CA GLU A 246 22.70 -19.43 -26.43
C GLU A 246 23.04 -18.85 -25.05
N SER A 247 23.63 -17.66 -25.05
CA SER A 247 23.95 -16.93 -23.81
C SER A 247 22.68 -16.38 -23.16
N PHE A 248 22.60 -16.49 -21.83
CA PHE A 248 21.58 -15.78 -21.06
C PHE A 248 21.99 -14.31 -20.95
N LEU A 249 21.23 -13.42 -21.59
CA LEU A 249 21.56 -11.99 -21.70
C LEU A 249 21.37 -11.27 -20.33
N PRO A 250 21.81 -10.02 -20.17
CA PRO A 250 21.51 -9.23 -18.97
C PRO A 250 20.00 -8.96 -18.77
N PHE A 251 19.60 -8.70 -17.53
CA PHE A 251 18.20 -8.41 -17.15
C PHE A 251 17.58 -7.28 -17.97
N ASP A 252 18.33 -6.21 -18.18
CA ASP A 252 17.93 -4.99 -18.86
C ASP A 252 18.24 -5.00 -20.37
N ASP A 253 18.59 -6.15 -20.93
CA ASP A 253 18.85 -6.29 -22.37
C ASP A 253 17.56 -6.04 -23.17
N VAL A 254 17.63 -5.08 -24.10
CA VAL A 254 16.52 -4.63 -24.96
C VAL A 254 16.59 -5.20 -26.38
N THR A 255 17.50 -6.14 -26.65
CA THR A 255 17.56 -6.79 -27.96
C THR A 255 16.35 -7.72 -28.13
N PRO A 256 16.02 -8.17 -29.35
CA PRO A 256 14.90 -9.10 -29.57
C PRO A 256 14.96 -10.41 -28.77
N ARG A 257 16.13 -10.75 -28.22
CA ARG A 257 16.38 -11.96 -27.43
C ARG A 257 16.55 -11.69 -25.94
N GLY A 258 16.61 -10.42 -25.55
CA GLY A 258 16.74 -9.98 -24.17
C GLY A 258 15.44 -10.14 -23.38
N HIS A 259 15.54 -9.96 -22.07
CA HIS A 259 14.39 -10.07 -21.17
C HIS A 259 13.52 -8.80 -21.13
N HIS A 260 14.08 -7.65 -21.53
CA HIS A 260 13.41 -6.33 -21.41
C HIS A 260 12.97 -6.04 -19.96
N GLY A 261 13.77 -6.49 -18.99
CA GLY A 261 13.53 -6.31 -17.57
C GLY A 261 13.37 -4.83 -17.20
N PHE A 262 12.40 -4.55 -16.33
CA PHE A 262 12.08 -3.19 -15.94
C PHE A 262 11.71 -3.10 -14.46
N THR A 263 12.41 -2.22 -13.75
CA THR A 263 12.14 -1.89 -12.35
C THR A 263 11.93 -0.38 -12.25
N PRO A 264 10.83 0.10 -11.64
CA PRO A 264 10.56 1.53 -11.55
C PRO A 264 11.53 2.22 -10.60
N GLY A 265 11.90 3.46 -10.94
CA GLY A 265 12.70 4.31 -10.08
C GLY A 265 11.91 4.87 -8.89
N SER A 266 12.63 5.36 -7.88
CA SER A 266 12.07 5.92 -6.65
C SER A 266 11.14 7.12 -6.87
N GLU A 267 11.44 7.96 -7.87
CA GLU A 267 10.61 9.10 -8.26
C GLU A 267 9.26 8.63 -8.79
N TRP A 268 9.24 7.69 -9.73
CA TRP A 268 7.98 7.16 -10.28
C TRP A 268 7.10 6.53 -9.19
N LEU A 269 7.70 5.80 -8.24
CA LEU A 269 6.98 5.20 -7.11
C LEU A 269 6.39 6.25 -6.18
N ARG A 270 7.16 7.30 -5.88
CA ARG A 270 6.69 8.46 -5.10
C ARG A 270 5.53 9.14 -5.82
N ASP A 271 5.67 9.44 -7.11
CA ASP A 271 4.64 10.12 -7.89
C ASP A 271 3.36 9.27 -7.96
N MET A 272 3.46 7.95 -8.09
CA MET A 272 2.30 7.05 -8.01
C MET A 272 1.58 7.16 -6.67
N TYR A 273 2.33 7.22 -5.57
CA TYR A 273 1.77 7.37 -4.23
C TYR A 273 1.15 8.76 -4.03
N ASP A 274 1.86 9.82 -4.42
CA ASP A 274 1.39 11.20 -4.28
C ASP A 274 0.09 11.43 -5.07
N ASN A 275 0.01 10.95 -6.32
CA ASN A 275 -1.23 11.01 -7.11
C ASN A 275 -2.38 10.30 -6.40
N PHE A 276 -2.13 9.12 -5.83
CA PHE A 276 -3.15 8.41 -5.05
C PHE A 276 -3.59 9.23 -3.82
N ILE A 277 -2.64 9.84 -3.10
CA ILE A 277 -2.96 10.67 -1.93
C ILE A 277 -3.78 11.89 -2.31
N GLU A 278 -3.44 12.55 -3.43
CA GLU A 278 -4.17 13.69 -3.97
C GLU A 278 -5.60 13.31 -4.41
N GLU A 279 -5.75 12.16 -5.09
CA GLU A 279 -7.07 11.65 -5.50
C GLU A 279 -7.99 11.36 -4.30
N HIS A 280 -7.43 10.93 -3.18
CA HIS A 280 -8.18 10.58 -1.95
C HIS A 280 -8.16 11.70 -0.90
N GLN A 281 -7.74 12.91 -1.27
CA GLN A 281 -7.63 14.04 -0.35
C GLN A 281 -8.96 14.33 0.38
N HIS A 282 -10.09 14.22 -0.33
CA HIS A 282 -11.41 14.46 0.26
C HIS A 282 -11.72 13.44 1.37
N ASP A 283 -11.48 12.16 1.10
CA ASP A 283 -11.74 11.08 2.03
C ASP A 283 -10.85 11.19 3.27
N PHE A 284 -9.57 11.54 3.09
CA PHE A 284 -8.66 11.79 4.21
C PHE A 284 -9.08 12.99 5.05
N ASN A 285 -9.47 14.10 4.41
CA ASN A 285 -9.95 15.28 5.13
C ASN A 285 -11.25 14.99 5.89
N GLN A 286 -12.16 14.21 5.30
CA GLN A 286 -13.39 13.78 5.97
C GLN A 286 -13.08 12.86 7.15
N HIS A 287 -12.25 11.84 6.94
CA HIS A 287 -11.84 10.91 7.99
C HIS A 287 -11.16 11.64 9.14
N MET A 288 -10.17 12.49 8.84
CA MET A 288 -9.51 13.33 9.84
C MET A 288 -10.52 14.15 10.61
N SER A 289 -11.55 14.74 9.96
CA SER A 289 -12.60 15.54 10.62
C SER A 289 -13.51 14.73 11.54
N MET A 290 -13.68 13.43 11.27
CA MET A 290 -14.52 12.52 12.06
C MET A 290 -13.85 12.00 13.34
N LEU A 291 -12.55 12.27 13.53
CA LEU A 291 -11.81 11.82 14.71
C LEU A 291 -12.19 12.59 15.99
N THR A 292 -11.88 12.00 17.14
CA THR A 292 -12.06 12.58 18.48
C THR A 292 -11.03 13.68 18.78
N GLY A 293 -11.19 14.41 19.87
CA GLY A 293 -10.24 15.44 20.28
C GLY A 293 -10.46 15.93 21.71
N GLU A 294 -10.79 15.03 22.64
CA GLU A 294 -11.08 15.40 24.02
C GLU A 294 -9.80 15.83 24.77
N ILE A 295 -8.69 15.16 24.47
CA ILE A 295 -7.34 15.56 24.90
C ILE A 295 -6.52 15.81 23.65
N CYS A 296 -5.93 17.00 23.55
CA CYS A 296 -5.19 17.40 22.36
C CYS A 296 -3.77 17.86 22.70
N ALA A 297 -2.87 17.73 21.73
CA ALA A 297 -1.55 18.36 21.77
C ALA A 297 -1.35 19.19 20.51
N ILE A 298 -0.85 20.42 20.65
CA ILE A 298 -0.51 21.32 19.54
C ILE A 298 1.01 21.49 19.46
N ASP A 299 1.55 21.37 18.25
CA ASP A 299 2.98 21.53 18.00
C ASP A 299 3.26 22.28 16.70
N HIS A 300 4.40 22.96 16.68
CA HIS A 300 4.90 23.78 15.59
C HIS A 300 6.15 23.13 14.97
N SER A 301 5.97 22.32 13.90
CA SER A 301 7.07 21.65 13.22
C SER A 301 7.78 22.54 12.20
N HIS A 302 9.07 22.74 12.42
CA HIS A 302 9.94 23.57 11.58
C HIS A 302 10.77 22.79 10.56
N LYS A 303 10.78 21.45 10.62
CA LYS A 303 11.61 20.63 9.74
C LYS A 303 10.99 20.52 8.34
N VAL A 304 9.67 20.28 8.28
CA VAL A 304 8.95 20.08 7.01
C VAL A 304 9.05 21.31 6.11
N THR A 305 8.92 22.51 6.67
CA THR A 305 8.94 23.76 5.90
C THR A 305 10.28 24.08 5.26
N LYS A 306 11.39 23.45 5.70
CA LYS A 306 12.70 23.57 5.05
C LYS A 306 12.78 22.83 3.71
N HIS A 307 11.89 21.87 3.49
CA HIS A 307 11.81 21.10 2.25
C HIS A 307 10.86 21.72 1.22
N ILE A 308 10.17 22.81 1.58
CA ILE A 308 9.25 23.52 0.67
C ILE A 308 10.04 24.53 -0.15
N ALA A 309 9.72 24.60 -1.45
CA ALA A 309 10.34 25.55 -2.36
C ALA A 309 10.13 27.00 -1.90
N ARG A 310 11.18 27.82 -2.08
CA ARG A 310 11.13 29.26 -1.82
C ARG A 310 10.65 29.99 -3.06
N VAL A 311 9.81 31.01 -2.88
CA VAL A 311 9.40 31.92 -3.97
C VAL A 311 10.19 33.20 -3.84
N ASN A 312 10.86 33.63 -4.91
CA ASN A 312 11.75 34.79 -4.91
C ASN A 312 12.81 34.75 -3.78
N ARG A 313 13.29 33.55 -3.43
CA ARG A 313 14.23 33.27 -2.32
C ARG A 313 13.66 33.46 -0.90
N GLU A 314 12.38 33.75 -0.77
CA GLU A 314 11.68 33.86 0.51
C GLU A 314 10.92 32.57 0.86
N GLN A 315 10.89 32.26 2.16
CA GLN A 315 10.17 31.09 2.67
C GLN A 315 8.70 31.47 2.89
N ILE A 316 7.79 30.81 2.16
CA ILE A 316 6.35 31.10 2.24
C ILE A 316 5.75 30.62 3.57
N PHE A 317 6.10 29.40 3.97
CA PHE A 317 5.61 28.78 5.21
C PHE A 317 6.76 28.63 6.18
N THR A 318 6.63 29.20 7.37
CA THR A 318 7.67 29.09 8.40
C THR A 318 7.47 27.84 9.26
N VAL A 319 6.22 27.40 9.42
CA VAL A 319 5.87 26.27 10.29
C VAL A 319 4.76 25.40 9.70
N LEU A 320 4.79 24.11 10.01
CA LEU A 320 3.64 23.21 9.93
C LEU A 320 3.04 23.06 11.34
N LEU A 321 1.82 23.55 11.53
CA LEU A 321 1.08 23.34 12.76
C LEU A 321 0.41 21.96 12.72
N THR A 322 0.59 21.19 13.78
CA THR A 322 -0.09 19.91 13.97
C THR A 322 -0.86 19.93 15.27
N VAL A 323 -2.10 19.45 15.24
CA VAL A 323 -2.86 19.07 16.45
C VAL A 323 -3.12 17.58 16.40
N THR A 324 -2.77 16.87 17.47
CA THR A 324 -3.10 15.45 17.64
C THR A 324 -4.13 15.24 18.74
N ASN A 325 -4.93 14.19 18.63
CA ASN A 325 -5.86 13.77 19.69
C ASN A 325 -5.19 12.83 20.72
N GLU A 326 -5.99 12.28 21.63
CA GLU A 326 -5.57 11.38 22.70
C GLU A 326 -4.97 10.05 22.22
N LYS A 327 -5.17 9.70 20.95
CA LYS A 327 -4.64 8.49 20.31
C LYS A 327 -3.40 8.76 19.46
N GLY A 328 -2.93 10.01 19.43
CA GLY A 328 -1.84 10.44 18.55
C GLY A 328 -2.24 10.60 17.08
N GLU A 329 -3.54 10.59 16.77
CA GLU A 329 -4.05 10.79 15.42
C GLU A 329 -4.12 12.28 15.09
N ILE A 330 -3.82 12.65 13.84
CA ILE A 330 -3.78 14.05 13.40
C ILE A 330 -5.21 14.59 13.22
N ARG A 331 -5.51 15.69 13.92
CA ARG A 331 -6.78 16.44 13.84
C ARG A 331 -6.68 17.71 13.03
N VAL A 332 -5.54 18.39 13.13
CA VAL A 332 -5.24 19.58 12.34
C VAL A 332 -3.83 19.44 11.80
N CYS A 333 -3.65 19.75 10.52
CA CYS A 333 -2.35 19.81 9.87
C CYS A 333 -2.39 21.02 8.93
N ASN A 334 -1.70 22.10 9.27
CA ASN A 334 -1.82 23.37 8.54
C ASN A 334 -0.48 24.08 8.38
N PHE A 335 -0.11 24.40 7.14
CA PHE A 335 1.05 25.25 6.88
C PHE A 335 0.72 26.71 7.20
N VAL A 336 1.54 27.33 8.03
CA VAL A 336 1.36 28.72 8.46
C VAL A 336 2.54 29.59 8.03
N ALA A 337 2.23 30.81 7.55
CA ALA A 337 3.26 31.75 7.10
C ALA A 337 4.05 32.33 8.28
N THR A 338 3.41 32.50 9.44
CA THR A 338 4.03 33.00 10.67
C THR A 338 3.58 32.18 11.88
N LYS A 339 4.26 32.36 13.01
CA LYS A 339 3.86 31.78 14.31
C LYS A 339 2.65 32.47 14.95
N SER A 340 2.04 33.44 14.28
CA SER A 340 0.91 34.18 14.84
C SER A 340 -0.33 33.28 14.95
N HIS A 341 -1.03 33.37 16.07
CA HIS A 341 -2.31 32.67 16.33
C HIS A 341 -3.36 32.91 15.24
N SER A 342 -3.36 34.09 14.64
CA SER A 342 -4.29 34.46 13.55
C SER A 342 -4.21 33.53 12.34
N GLN A 343 -3.06 32.88 12.12
CA GLN A 343 -2.84 31.99 10.97
C GLN A 343 -3.57 30.65 11.10
N TYR A 344 -3.95 30.24 12.32
CA TYR A 344 -4.53 28.93 12.57
C TYR A 344 -5.80 28.91 13.42
N GLU A 345 -6.31 30.07 13.83
CA GLU A 345 -7.62 30.23 14.49
C GLU A 345 -8.75 29.58 13.68
N THR A 346 -8.75 29.77 12.35
CA THR A 346 -9.76 29.17 11.48
C THR A 346 -9.71 27.64 11.52
N ALA A 347 -8.51 27.05 11.60
CA ALA A 347 -8.36 25.59 11.64
C ALA A 347 -8.88 25.00 12.96
N LEU A 348 -8.59 25.65 14.09
CA LEU A 348 -9.11 25.23 15.40
C LEU A 348 -10.63 25.41 15.50
N ASN A 349 -11.19 26.49 14.96
CA ASN A 349 -12.65 26.68 14.92
C ASN A 349 -13.34 25.59 14.09
N ARG A 350 -12.79 25.23 12.92
CA ARG A 350 -13.31 24.12 12.10
C ARG A 350 -13.20 22.78 12.82
N MET A 351 -12.11 22.56 13.56
CA MET A 351 -11.96 21.37 14.39
C MET A 351 -13.07 21.32 15.45
N ARG A 352 -13.31 22.43 16.19
CA ARG A 352 -14.40 22.54 17.17
C ARG A 352 -15.76 22.20 16.56
N GLU A 353 -16.09 22.82 15.43
CA GLU A 353 -17.33 22.58 14.69
C GLU A 353 -17.47 21.13 14.23
N SER A 354 -16.37 20.50 13.81
CA SER A 354 -16.37 19.09 13.41
C SER A 354 -16.64 18.16 14.58
N LEU A 355 -16.12 18.46 15.78
CA LEU A 355 -16.38 17.68 16.98
C LEU A 355 -17.88 17.69 17.30
N ASP A 356 -18.50 18.87 17.29
CA ASP A 356 -19.95 19.00 17.49
C ASP A 356 -20.75 18.25 16.41
N LYS A 357 -20.37 18.42 15.14
CA LYS A 357 -21.04 17.80 14.00
C LYS A 357 -21.06 16.27 14.08
N TYR A 358 -19.99 15.67 14.58
CA TYR A 358 -19.85 14.22 14.68
C TYR A 358 -20.17 13.67 16.08
N GLY A 359 -20.68 14.51 17.00
CA GLY A 359 -21.15 14.10 18.32
C GLY A 359 -20.02 13.77 19.32
N HIS A 360 -18.84 14.35 19.11
CA HIS A 360 -17.69 14.18 20.01
C HIS A 360 -17.68 15.23 21.12
N ASN A 361 -17.02 14.89 22.23
CA ASN A 361 -16.75 15.84 23.30
C ASN A 361 -15.81 16.96 22.82
N GLN A 362 -16.03 18.17 23.34
CA GLN A 362 -15.12 19.29 23.15
C GLN A 362 -13.84 19.10 23.96
N PRO A 363 -12.69 19.68 23.55
CA PRO A 363 -11.43 19.49 24.25
C PRO A 363 -11.51 19.96 25.71
N ILE A 364 -11.12 19.10 26.64
CA ILE A 364 -11.02 19.42 28.08
C ILE A 364 -9.57 19.63 28.52
N LEU A 365 -8.62 19.12 27.73
CA LEU A 365 -7.18 19.24 28.00
C LEU A 365 -6.43 19.51 26.70
N PHE A 366 -5.51 20.47 26.75
CA PHE A 366 -4.67 20.83 25.62
C PHE A 366 -3.21 20.98 26.07
N TYR A 367 -2.33 20.15 25.52
CA TYR A 367 -0.88 20.25 25.71
C TYR A 367 -0.28 21.21 24.67
N THR A 368 0.52 22.16 25.14
CA THR A 368 1.32 23.08 24.32
C THR A 368 2.67 23.28 25.00
N ASP A 369 3.73 23.44 24.22
CA ASP A 369 5.06 23.83 24.70
C ASP A 369 5.15 25.34 24.98
N ASN A 370 4.20 26.12 24.47
CA ASN A 370 4.18 27.58 24.55
C ASN A 370 2.98 28.10 25.35
N MET A 371 3.23 28.52 26.58
CA MET A 371 2.19 29.09 27.46
C MET A 371 1.52 30.35 26.91
N ALA A 372 2.11 31.03 25.93
CA ALA A 372 1.46 32.13 25.23
C ALA A 372 0.17 31.69 24.50
N ASP A 373 0.06 30.40 24.15
CA ASP A 373 -1.10 29.85 23.46
C ASP A 373 -2.32 29.70 24.38
N LYS A 374 -2.13 29.71 25.71
CA LYS A 374 -3.20 29.42 26.69
C LYS A 374 -4.46 30.24 26.46
N GLN A 375 -4.34 31.57 26.43
CA GLN A 375 -5.50 32.46 26.27
C GLN A 375 -6.22 32.24 24.93
N PHE A 376 -5.45 31.95 23.89
CA PHE A 376 -5.95 31.71 22.54
C PHE A 376 -6.67 30.36 22.42
N LEU A 377 -6.10 29.30 23.00
CA LEU A 377 -6.71 27.97 23.05
C LEU A 377 -8.01 28.00 23.85
N GLU A 378 -8.01 28.64 25.03
CA GLU A 378 -9.23 28.80 25.85
C GLU A 378 -10.30 29.65 25.16
N LYS A 379 -9.90 30.62 24.32
CA LYS A 379 -10.85 31.40 23.49
C LYS A 379 -11.44 30.52 22.39
N SER A 380 -10.62 29.69 21.76
CA SER A 380 -11.03 28.79 20.68
C SER A 380 -11.94 27.67 21.21
N PHE A 381 -11.61 27.12 22.37
CA PHE A 381 -12.31 26.02 23.04
C PHE A 381 -12.73 26.44 24.47
N PRO A 382 -13.94 27.02 24.65
CA PRO A 382 -14.41 27.45 25.97
C PRO A 382 -14.53 26.33 27.01
N SER A 383 -14.65 25.08 26.56
CA SER A 383 -14.62 23.88 27.41
C SER A 383 -13.36 23.78 28.26
N LEU A 384 -12.23 24.32 27.80
CA LEU A 384 -10.97 24.35 28.56
C LEU A 384 -11.01 25.23 29.81
N ARG A 385 -12.06 26.02 30.02
CA ARG A 385 -12.25 26.83 31.24
C ARG A 385 -13.25 26.22 32.21
N LYS A 386 -13.97 25.18 31.80
CA LYS A 386 -15.05 24.60 32.58
C LYS A 386 -14.46 23.75 33.70
N ASP A 387 -14.86 24.03 34.94
CA ASP A 387 -14.48 23.27 36.14
C ASP A 387 -12.96 23.12 36.35
N VAL A 388 -12.16 24.07 35.83
CA VAL A 388 -10.71 24.07 35.99
C VAL A 388 -10.31 24.61 37.36
N ILE A 389 -9.72 23.75 38.18
CA ILE A 389 -9.08 24.12 39.44
C ILE A 389 -7.58 24.34 39.16
N PRO A 390 -7.05 25.57 39.33
CA PRO A 390 -5.63 25.80 39.17
C PRO A 390 -4.83 24.93 40.13
N VAL A 391 -3.88 24.15 39.61
CA VAL A 391 -2.90 23.48 40.46
C VAL A 391 -1.93 24.55 40.93
N GLU A 392 -2.04 24.96 42.20
CA GLU A 392 -1.09 25.90 42.78
C GLU A 392 0.31 25.27 42.79
N LYS A 393 1.25 25.91 42.07
CA LYS A 393 2.64 25.45 41.89
C LYS A 393 3.36 25.14 43.21
N TYR A 394 2.89 25.75 44.30
CA TYR A 394 3.46 25.65 45.63
C TYR A 394 2.47 25.13 46.67
N SER A 395 1.39 24.44 46.26
CA SER A 395 0.38 23.88 47.19
C SER A 395 0.98 22.95 48.26
N ARG A 396 2.14 22.36 47.98
CA ARG A 396 2.92 21.51 48.88
C ARG A 396 3.79 22.28 49.88
N LEU A 397 3.90 23.60 49.76
CA LEU A 397 4.68 24.44 50.66
C LEU A 397 3.72 25.11 51.65
N ASP A 398 4.13 25.19 52.91
CA ASP A 398 3.38 25.94 53.90
C ASP A 398 3.25 27.40 53.46
N PRO A 399 2.06 28.01 53.55
CA PRO A 399 1.88 29.42 53.25
C PRO A 399 2.92 30.24 54.03
N PHE A 400 3.64 31.13 53.35
CA PHE A 400 4.57 32.02 54.03
C PHE A 400 3.76 33.01 54.88
N ILE A 401 3.76 32.79 56.19
CA ILE A 401 3.11 33.69 57.16
C ILE A 401 4.13 34.76 57.53
N ILE A 402 3.78 36.02 57.26
CA ILE A 402 4.59 37.15 57.73
C ILE A 402 4.56 37.14 59.27
N PRO A 403 5.73 37.05 59.95
CA PRO A 403 5.78 37.04 61.40
C PRO A 403 5.12 38.28 61.99
N SER A 404 4.39 38.11 63.10
CA SER A 404 3.59 39.18 63.73
C SER A 404 4.40 40.37 64.25
N ASN A 405 5.73 40.26 64.30
CA ASN A 405 6.67 41.33 64.63
C ASN A 405 7.17 42.12 63.40
N VAL A 406 6.73 41.78 62.19
CA VAL A 406 7.10 42.49 60.97
C VAL A 406 6.05 43.55 60.65
N GLN A 407 6.46 44.80 60.68
CA GLN A 407 5.60 45.93 60.34
C GLN A 407 5.51 46.08 58.82
N ILE A 408 4.36 45.71 58.24
CA ILE A 408 4.11 45.90 56.80
C ILE A 408 3.71 47.35 56.58
N LEU A 409 4.61 48.14 55.98
CA LEU A 409 4.34 49.50 55.56
C LEU A 409 3.84 49.48 54.11
N ILE A 410 2.53 49.53 53.94
CA ILE A 410 1.90 49.65 52.63
C ILE A 410 2.01 51.13 52.19
N LYS A 411 2.69 51.38 51.07
CA LYS A 411 2.93 52.73 50.52
C LYS A 411 2.17 52.88 49.21
N ASP A 412 0.98 53.48 49.29
CA ASP A 412 0.01 53.54 48.19
C ASP A 412 0.11 54.83 47.36
N THR A 413 1.00 55.77 47.71
CA THR A 413 1.20 56.99 46.94
C THR A 413 2.63 57.20 46.47
N VAL A 414 2.78 57.78 45.28
CA VAL A 414 4.07 58.06 44.61
C VAL A 414 4.99 58.95 45.47
N ARG A 415 4.43 59.72 46.41
CA ARG A 415 5.20 60.56 47.35
C ARG A 415 5.94 59.77 48.42
N ASP A 416 5.52 58.53 48.71
CA ASP A 416 6.13 57.71 49.76
C ASP A 416 7.37 56.93 49.29
N LEU A 417 7.71 56.99 48.00
CA LEU A 417 8.74 56.16 47.33
C LEU A 417 10.11 56.84 47.11
N GLN A 418 10.40 58.02 47.69
CA GLN A 418 11.73 58.65 47.64
C GLN A 418 12.21 59.11 49.03
N PRO A 419 13.47 58.85 49.45
CA PRO A 419 14.25 57.61 49.30
C PRO A 419 14.75 57.11 50.67
N THR A 420 14.30 55.93 51.13
CA THR A 420 15.05 55.12 52.12
C THR A 420 16.17 54.34 51.43
N ALA A 421 17.00 55.06 50.68
CA ALA A 421 18.26 54.56 50.15
C ALA A 421 19.39 55.13 51.02
N THR A 422 19.46 54.72 52.28
CA THR A 422 20.60 55.03 53.15
C THR A 422 20.75 53.94 54.21
N ILE A 423 21.68 53.00 53.94
CA ILE A 423 22.54 52.27 54.90
C ILE A 423 21.79 51.18 55.70
N ILE A 424 22.18 49.89 55.71
CA ILE A 424 23.44 49.29 56.20
C ILE A 424 23.74 47.98 55.42
N PHE A 425 25.05 47.72 55.23
CA PHE A 425 25.68 46.51 54.70
C PHE A 425 25.30 45.20 55.40
#